data_AF-A0A1Q4DJ64-F1
#
_entry.id   AF-A0A1Q4DJ64-F1
#
_cell.length_a   1.000
_cell.length_b   1.000
_cell.length_c   1.000
_cell.angle_alpha   90.00
_cell.angle_beta   90.00
_cell.angle_gamma   90.00
#
_symmetry.space_group_name_H-M   'P 1'
#
loop_
_entity.id
_entity.type
_entity.pdbx_description
1 polymer ?
#
loop_
_entity_poly.entity_id
_entity_poly.type
_entity_poly.pdbx_seq_one_letter_code
_entity_poly.pdbx_strand_id
1 'polypeptide(L)'
;MITQDSTVIDSSLVTCDLVIFAAKVVISRSKIMGQVVLDTDRPGSQRWSATLVDSEVDAGVVHEAAVSSGNMTILRADIQGGQTSVQCGELAVFCTVRDSWLHGQQIPAGADWHLGGFLSNGGRNIELTHNTVHCEPQPTGKDGGCTGDINLLGDFAPVSHVTITGNLLAANVGNSYCTYGGDASSKKFPHADNVVYRDNVFERGTNGMCGGYGPVSSFNDRGPGNLWVNNTWDDGQPVVPAD
;
A
#
# COMPACT_ATOMS: atom_id res chain seq x y z
N MET A 1 -14.20 5.33 -17.76
CA MET A 1 -13.56 6.64 -17.54
C MET A 1 -14.57 7.58 -16.90
N ILE A 2 -14.19 8.30 -15.84
CA ILE A 2 -15.00 9.27 -15.11
C ILE A 2 -14.37 10.65 -15.28
N THR A 3 -15.08 11.59 -15.91
CA THR A 3 -14.58 12.95 -16.18
C THR A 3 -15.40 14.04 -15.49
N GLN A 4 -16.51 13.67 -14.86
CA GLN A 4 -17.41 14.60 -14.20
C GLN A 4 -17.04 14.72 -12.72
N ASP A 5 -16.71 15.93 -12.28
CA ASP A 5 -16.49 16.24 -10.86
C ASP A 5 -17.72 15.85 -10.02
N SER A 6 -17.49 15.34 -8.81
CA SER A 6 -18.52 14.90 -7.87
C SER A 6 -19.39 13.73 -8.35
N THR A 7 -18.89 12.93 -9.30
CA THR A 7 -19.55 11.67 -9.68
C THR A 7 -19.69 10.76 -8.47
N VAL A 8 -20.87 10.17 -8.28
CA VAL A 8 -21.14 9.19 -7.23
C VAL A 8 -21.46 7.85 -7.88
N ILE A 9 -20.72 6.81 -7.49
CA ILE A 9 -21.02 5.41 -7.77
C ILE A 9 -21.43 4.81 -6.42
N ASP A 10 -22.70 4.42 -6.30
CA ASP A 10 -23.22 3.88 -5.05
C ASP A 10 -23.94 2.56 -5.28
N SER A 11 -23.77 1.62 -4.34
CA SER A 11 -24.53 0.36 -4.30
C SER A 11 -24.51 -0.38 -5.65
N SER A 12 -23.36 -0.37 -6.32
CA SER A 12 -23.22 -0.80 -7.72
C SER A 12 -22.21 -1.93 -7.87
N LEU A 13 -22.47 -2.83 -8.82
CA LEU A 13 -21.47 -3.72 -9.38
C LEU A 13 -20.92 -3.10 -10.66
N VAL A 14 -19.62 -2.83 -10.68
CA VAL A 14 -18.90 -2.32 -11.84
C VAL A 14 -17.97 -3.42 -12.34
N THR A 15 -18.07 -3.82 -13.60
CA THR A 15 -17.30 -4.95 -14.17
C THR A 15 -16.21 -4.48 -15.14
N CYS A 16 -15.66 -3.29 -14.90
CA CYS A 16 -14.61 -2.69 -15.69
C CYS A 16 -13.79 -1.71 -14.85
N ASP A 17 -12.67 -1.26 -15.40
CA ASP A 17 -11.80 -0.30 -14.72
C ASP A 17 -12.43 1.09 -14.60
N LEU A 18 -12.24 1.69 -13.43
CA LEU A 18 -12.57 3.06 -13.13
C LEU A 18 -11.33 3.95 -13.28
N VAL A 19 -11.12 4.46 -14.49
CA VAL A 19 -10.12 5.51 -14.75
C VAL A 19 -10.74 6.89 -14.45
N ILE A 20 -10.22 7.61 -13.46
CA ILE A 20 -10.79 8.82 -12.88
C ILE A 20 -9.97 10.06 -13.26
N PHE A 21 -10.60 10.96 -14.02
CA PHE A 21 -10.10 12.27 -14.42
C PHE A 21 -10.99 13.38 -13.86
N ALA A 22 -11.36 13.28 -12.58
CA ALA A 22 -12.34 14.15 -11.94
C ALA A 22 -12.02 14.35 -10.46
N ALA A 23 -12.47 15.48 -9.90
CA ALA A 23 -12.39 15.78 -8.49
C ALA A 23 -13.60 15.22 -7.72
N LYS A 24 -13.39 14.82 -6.46
CA LYS A 24 -14.44 14.45 -5.50
C LYS A 24 -15.33 13.30 -5.97
N VAL A 25 -14.78 12.34 -6.70
CA VAL A 25 -15.50 11.11 -7.04
C VAL A 25 -15.73 10.32 -5.76
N VAL A 26 -16.94 9.83 -5.54
CA VAL A 26 -17.28 8.98 -4.38
C VAL A 26 -17.74 7.63 -4.89
N ILE A 27 -17.11 6.57 -4.42
CA ILE A 27 -17.47 5.18 -4.65
C ILE A 27 -17.86 4.60 -3.30
N SER A 28 -19.12 4.23 -3.12
CA SER A 28 -19.65 3.71 -1.86
C SER A 28 -20.47 2.44 -2.03
N ARG A 29 -20.38 1.51 -1.06
CA ARG A 29 -21.17 0.26 -1.04
C ARG A 29 -21.12 -0.52 -2.36
N SER A 30 -20.01 -0.44 -3.07
CA SER A 30 -19.90 -0.93 -4.44
C SER A 30 -18.84 -2.01 -4.55
N LYS A 31 -18.98 -2.88 -5.55
CA LYS A 31 -17.97 -3.86 -5.94
C LYS A 31 -17.45 -3.52 -7.32
N ILE A 32 -16.13 -3.34 -7.43
CA ILE A 32 -15.45 -3.04 -8.68
C ILE A 32 -14.64 -4.28 -9.04
N MET A 33 -14.96 -4.91 -10.17
CA MET A 33 -14.17 -5.98 -10.79
C MET A 33 -13.31 -5.36 -11.88
N GLY A 34 -12.16 -4.84 -11.48
CA GLY A 34 -11.25 -3.99 -12.25
C GLY A 34 -10.44 -3.08 -11.34
N GLN A 35 -9.65 -2.19 -11.93
CA GLN A 35 -8.84 -1.22 -11.19
C GLN A 35 -9.61 0.08 -10.89
N VAL A 36 -9.18 0.82 -9.87
CA VAL A 36 -9.59 2.21 -9.61
C VAL A 36 -8.35 3.11 -9.69
N VAL A 37 -8.24 3.89 -10.76
CA VAL A 37 -6.99 4.59 -11.11
C VAL A 37 -7.23 6.08 -11.35
N LEU A 38 -6.49 6.93 -10.64
CA LEU A 38 -6.27 8.34 -10.96
C LEU A 38 -4.92 8.49 -11.67
N ASP A 39 -4.96 8.84 -12.96
CA ASP A 39 -3.76 9.04 -13.80
C ASP A 39 -3.05 10.36 -13.42
N THR A 40 -2.00 10.27 -12.62
CA THR A 40 -1.32 11.45 -12.08
C THR A 40 -0.41 12.17 -13.07
N ASP A 41 -0.09 11.56 -14.21
CA ASP A 41 0.81 12.15 -15.21
C ASP A 41 0.12 13.18 -16.12
N ARG A 42 -1.21 13.30 -16.01
CA ARG A 42 -1.99 14.24 -16.82
C ARG A 42 -2.00 15.65 -16.26
N PRO A 43 -1.99 16.68 -17.13
CA PRO A 43 -2.18 18.07 -16.69
C PRO A 43 -3.48 18.24 -15.89
N GLY A 44 -3.37 18.83 -14.70
CA GLY A 44 -4.50 19.04 -13.81
C GLY A 44 -4.87 17.84 -12.94
N SER A 45 -4.10 16.74 -12.94
CA SER A 45 -4.32 15.59 -12.07
C SER A 45 -4.29 15.92 -10.57
N GLN A 46 -3.56 16.97 -10.19
CA GLN A 46 -3.41 17.43 -8.81
C GLN A 46 -4.72 17.78 -8.09
N ARG A 47 -5.80 18.06 -8.84
CA ARG A 47 -7.16 18.30 -8.27
C ARG A 47 -8.06 17.07 -8.29
N TRP A 48 -7.70 16.02 -9.02
CA TRP A 48 -8.50 14.80 -9.06
C TRP A 48 -8.44 14.10 -7.72
N SER A 49 -9.56 13.50 -7.33
CA SER A 49 -9.67 12.84 -6.03
C SER A 49 -10.78 11.82 -6.04
N ALA A 50 -10.54 10.71 -5.35
CA ALA A 50 -11.51 9.65 -5.16
C ALA A 50 -11.64 9.29 -3.67
N THR A 51 -12.87 9.07 -3.23
CA THR A 51 -13.18 8.45 -1.95
C THR A 51 -13.80 7.08 -2.20
N LEU A 52 -13.18 6.03 -1.70
CA LEU A 52 -13.69 4.67 -1.71
C LEU A 52 -14.10 4.31 -0.28
N VAL A 53 -15.37 4.00 -0.06
CA VAL A 53 -15.90 3.74 1.28
C VAL A 53 -16.84 2.55 1.30
N ASP A 54 -16.71 1.66 2.29
CA ASP A 54 -17.59 0.49 2.44
C ASP A 54 -17.67 -0.33 1.13
N SER A 55 -16.56 -0.51 0.42
CA SER A 55 -16.55 -1.03 -0.97
C SER A 55 -15.47 -2.08 -1.17
N GLU A 56 -15.66 -2.89 -2.21
CA GLU A 56 -14.74 -3.96 -2.62
C GLU A 56 -14.12 -3.62 -3.98
N VAL A 57 -12.81 -3.87 -4.13
CA VAL A 57 -12.11 -3.83 -5.41
C VAL A 57 -11.41 -5.17 -5.61
N ASP A 58 -11.65 -5.79 -6.76
CA ASP A 58 -10.94 -6.98 -7.23
C ASP A 58 -10.36 -6.69 -8.61
N ALA A 59 -9.07 -6.40 -8.66
CA ALA A 59 -8.38 -6.12 -9.92
C ALA A 59 -7.95 -7.37 -10.69
N GLY A 60 -8.09 -8.57 -10.12
CA GLY A 60 -7.57 -9.80 -10.70
C GLY A 60 -6.06 -9.78 -10.93
N VAL A 61 -5.59 -10.43 -12.00
CA VAL A 61 -4.17 -10.48 -12.37
C VAL A 61 -3.83 -9.29 -13.28
N VAL A 62 -3.22 -8.25 -12.71
CA VAL A 62 -2.71 -7.09 -13.47
C VAL A 62 -1.36 -6.66 -12.92
N HIS A 63 -0.44 -6.25 -13.80
CA HIS A 63 0.91 -5.81 -13.43
C HIS A 63 0.94 -4.35 -12.96
N GLU A 64 -0.03 -3.99 -12.12
CA GLU A 64 -0.26 -2.64 -11.59
C GLU A 64 -1.01 -2.76 -10.26
N ALA A 65 -1.17 -1.64 -9.55
CA ALA A 65 -1.97 -1.61 -8.33
C ALA A 65 -3.49 -1.70 -8.60
N ALA A 66 -4.25 -2.30 -7.69
CA ALA A 66 -5.72 -2.37 -7.78
C ALA A 66 -6.36 -0.98 -7.58
N VAL A 67 -5.83 -0.18 -6.64
CA VAL A 67 -6.25 1.21 -6.39
C VAL A 67 -5.05 2.16 -6.34
N SER A 68 -5.04 3.18 -7.19
CA SER A 68 -3.90 4.12 -7.37
C SER A 68 -4.34 5.40 -8.12
N SER A 69 -3.50 6.37 -8.47
CA SER A 69 -2.21 6.76 -7.89
C SER A 69 -2.32 8.12 -7.19
N GLY A 70 -3.42 8.84 -7.40
CA GLY A 70 -3.60 10.24 -7.03
C GLY A 70 -4.15 10.46 -5.62
N ASN A 71 -4.90 11.54 -5.45
CA ASN A 71 -5.46 11.90 -4.13
C ASN A 71 -6.57 10.94 -3.73
N MET A 72 -6.38 10.19 -2.65
CA MET A 72 -7.30 9.11 -2.29
C MET A 72 -7.65 9.08 -0.81
N THR A 73 -8.92 8.76 -0.55
CA THR A 73 -9.41 8.36 0.77
C THR A 73 -10.07 7.00 0.65
N ILE A 74 -9.49 6.00 1.28
CA ILE A 74 -9.99 4.62 1.32
C ILE A 74 -10.37 4.32 2.76
N LEU A 75 -11.63 3.92 2.98
CA LEU A 75 -12.19 3.74 4.31
C LEU A 75 -13.09 2.51 4.37
N ARG A 76 -12.80 1.55 5.26
CA ARG A 76 -13.60 0.32 5.40
C ARG A 76 -13.78 -0.39 4.06
N ALA A 77 -12.69 -0.56 3.33
CA ALA A 77 -12.69 -1.20 2.03
C ALA A 77 -11.95 -2.55 2.05
N ASP A 78 -12.34 -3.43 1.14
CA ASP A 78 -11.69 -4.71 0.86
C ASP A 78 -11.05 -4.63 -0.53
N ILE A 79 -9.72 -4.67 -0.59
CA ILE A 79 -8.96 -4.44 -1.82
C ILE A 79 -8.08 -5.65 -2.11
N GLN A 80 -8.43 -6.37 -3.18
CA GLN A 80 -7.74 -7.56 -3.64
C GLN A 80 -7.26 -7.50 -5.09
N GLY A 81 -6.34 -8.39 -5.41
CA GLY A 81 -5.74 -8.50 -6.74
C GLY A 81 -4.67 -7.44 -7.01
N GLY A 82 -4.31 -7.33 -8.28
CA GLY A 82 -3.19 -6.52 -8.74
C GLY A 82 -1.83 -7.06 -8.31
N GLN A 83 -0.79 -6.39 -8.78
CA GLN A 83 0.56 -6.52 -8.25
C GLN A 83 0.61 -5.94 -6.82
N THR A 84 -0.20 -4.93 -6.55
CA THR A 84 -0.34 -4.32 -5.23
C THR A 84 -1.80 -3.94 -4.96
N SER A 85 -2.33 -4.11 -3.74
CA SER A 85 -3.71 -3.68 -3.49
C SER A 85 -3.87 -2.16 -3.58
N VAL A 86 -3.04 -1.39 -2.86
CA VAL A 86 -3.08 0.08 -2.90
C VAL A 86 -1.71 0.66 -3.16
N GLN A 87 -1.62 1.58 -4.12
CA GLN A 87 -0.44 2.41 -4.33
C GLN A 87 -0.77 3.89 -4.11
N CYS A 88 -0.09 4.53 -3.17
CA CYS A 88 -0.06 5.99 -3.07
C CYS A 88 1.08 6.53 -3.93
N GLY A 89 0.74 7.22 -5.02
CA GLY A 89 1.70 7.76 -5.97
C GLY A 89 2.43 8.99 -5.44
N GLU A 90 3.63 9.23 -5.96
CA GLU A 90 4.53 10.30 -5.56
C GLU A 90 4.01 11.70 -5.88
N LEU A 91 3.10 11.80 -6.85
CA LEU A 91 2.45 13.03 -7.27
C LEU A 91 1.14 13.32 -6.52
N ALA A 92 0.69 12.42 -5.63
CA ALA A 92 -0.48 12.66 -4.79
C ALA A 92 -0.19 13.75 -3.74
N VAL A 93 -1.17 14.62 -3.51
CA VAL A 93 -1.15 15.63 -2.45
C VAL A 93 -1.40 14.99 -1.08
N PHE A 94 -2.26 13.96 -1.05
CA PHE A 94 -2.55 13.14 0.12
C PHE A 94 -2.99 11.73 -0.29
N CYS A 95 -2.80 10.76 0.60
CA CYS A 95 -3.33 9.43 0.42
C CYS A 95 -3.64 8.82 1.79
N THR A 96 -4.87 8.39 2.01
CA THR A 96 -5.34 7.88 3.31
C THR A 96 -6.01 6.53 3.13
N VAL A 97 -5.59 5.54 3.91
CA VAL A 97 -6.15 4.18 3.91
C VAL A 97 -6.45 3.81 5.35
N ARG A 98 -7.73 3.55 5.65
CA ARG A 98 -8.19 3.38 7.02
C ARG A 98 -9.18 2.24 7.17
N ASP A 99 -9.08 1.51 8.27
CA ASP A 99 -10.04 0.47 8.65
C ASP A 99 -10.28 -0.57 7.54
N SER A 100 -9.28 -0.83 6.69
CA SER A 100 -9.42 -1.59 5.43
C SER A 100 -8.59 -2.87 5.42
N TRP A 101 -8.92 -3.79 4.50
CA TRP A 101 -8.21 -5.04 4.27
C TRP A 101 -7.54 -5.00 2.88
N LEU A 102 -6.22 -5.10 2.85
CA LEU A 102 -5.40 -5.15 1.64
C LEU A 102 -4.80 -6.55 1.49
N HIS A 103 -5.21 -7.31 0.48
CA HIS A 103 -4.80 -8.73 0.36
C HIS A 103 -4.89 -9.28 -1.06
N GLY A 104 -4.64 -10.59 -1.19
CA GLY A 104 -4.99 -11.35 -2.39
C GLY A 104 -4.33 -10.85 -3.67
N GLN A 105 -3.10 -10.31 -3.62
CA GLN A 105 -2.37 -9.96 -4.84
C GLN A 105 -2.19 -11.19 -5.71
N GLN A 106 -2.06 -10.99 -7.02
CA GLN A 106 -2.00 -12.09 -7.97
C GLN A 106 -0.84 -11.91 -8.94
N ILE A 107 -0.10 -13.00 -9.17
CA ILE A 107 1.06 -13.04 -10.05
C ILE A 107 0.95 -14.21 -11.03
N PRO A 108 1.22 -14.00 -12.33
CA PRO A 108 1.31 -15.11 -13.27
C PRO A 108 2.42 -16.10 -12.90
N ALA A 109 2.21 -17.38 -13.20
CA ALA A 109 3.21 -18.41 -12.95
C ALA A 109 4.55 -18.08 -13.65
N GLY A 110 5.63 -18.02 -12.86
CA GLY A 110 6.98 -17.74 -13.36
C GLY A 110 7.20 -16.29 -13.82
N ALA A 111 6.33 -15.35 -13.45
CA ALA A 111 6.64 -13.93 -13.54
C ALA A 111 7.61 -13.50 -12.44
N ASP A 112 8.30 -12.40 -12.69
CA ASP A 112 9.30 -11.77 -11.83
C ASP A 112 8.75 -10.49 -11.15
N TRP A 113 7.43 -10.41 -10.97
CA TRP A 113 6.80 -9.23 -10.39
C TRP A 113 7.06 -9.15 -8.89
N HIS A 114 7.33 -7.94 -8.41
CA HIS A 114 7.49 -7.62 -6.99
C HIS A 114 6.17 -7.12 -6.43
N LEU A 115 5.51 -7.92 -5.60
CA LEU A 115 4.17 -7.62 -5.09
C LEU A 115 4.20 -6.92 -3.74
N GLY A 116 3.05 -6.35 -3.36
CA GLY A 116 2.87 -5.80 -2.01
C GLY A 116 1.42 -5.61 -1.61
N GLY A 117 1.13 -5.54 -0.31
CA GLY A 117 -0.19 -5.09 0.15
C GLY A 117 -0.40 -3.60 -0.13
N PHE A 118 0.62 -2.82 0.18
CA PHE A 118 0.70 -1.38 -0.01
C PHE A 118 2.03 -0.97 -0.63
N LEU A 119 2.00 0.05 -1.49
CA LEU A 119 3.18 0.63 -2.11
C LEU A 119 3.16 2.16 -2.06
N SER A 120 4.31 2.74 -1.74
CA SER A 120 4.65 4.11 -2.09
C SER A 120 6.01 4.09 -2.79
N ASN A 121 6.06 4.65 -4.00
CA ASN A 121 7.31 4.84 -4.74
C ASN A 121 7.93 6.23 -4.53
N GLY A 122 7.67 6.81 -3.35
CA GLY A 122 7.91 8.21 -3.02
C GLY A 122 6.62 8.98 -2.78
N GLY A 123 6.75 10.24 -2.39
CA GLY A 123 5.62 11.13 -2.11
C GLY A 123 5.49 11.47 -0.63
N ARG A 124 4.36 12.09 -0.28
CA ARG A 124 4.12 12.56 1.08
C ARG A 124 2.66 12.63 1.48
N ASN A 125 2.44 12.85 2.78
CA ASN A 125 1.12 12.94 3.41
C ASN A 125 0.33 11.65 3.22
N ILE A 126 0.98 10.54 3.56
CA ILE A 126 0.43 9.19 3.47
C ILE A 126 0.04 8.74 4.88
N GLU A 127 -1.19 8.25 5.03
CA GLU A 127 -1.70 7.69 6.28
C GLU A 127 -2.25 6.29 6.07
N LEU A 128 -1.73 5.32 6.83
CA LEU A 128 -2.28 3.97 6.96
C LEU A 128 -2.67 3.77 8.43
N THR A 129 -3.96 3.75 8.70
CA THR A 129 -4.47 3.61 10.07
C THR A 129 -5.42 2.43 10.20
N HIS A 130 -5.11 1.49 11.11
CA HIS A 130 -6.00 0.40 11.49
C HIS A 130 -6.43 -0.51 10.32
N ASN A 131 -5.47 -0.82 9.43
CA ASN A 131 -5.70 -1.76 8.33
C ASN A 131 -5.16 -3.15 8.67
N THR A 132 -5.69 -4.18 8.01
CA THR A 132 -5.04 -5.48 7.88
C THR A 132 -4.38 -5.55 6.51
N VAL A 133 -3.08 -5.80 6.47
CA VAL A 133 -2.30 -5.83 5.24
C VAL A 133 -1.59 -7.17 5.14
N HIS A 134 -1.82 -7.89 4.05
CA HIS A 134 -1.24 -9.20 3.82
C HIS A 134 -0.84 -9.33 2.35
N CYS A 135 0.46 -9.38 2.07
CA CYS A 135 0.93 -9.83 0.78
C CYS A 135 1.00 -11.36 0.75
N GLU A 136 0.12 -12.00 -0.01
CA GLU A 136 -0.12 -13.44 0.09
C GLU A 136 0.68 -14.34 -0.87
N PRO A 137 0.99 -13.91 -2.12
CA PRO A 137 1.69 -14.77 -3.06
C PRO A 137 3.02 -15.33 -2.56
N GLN A 138 3.21 -16.63 -2.83
CA GLN A 138 4.49 -17.29 -2.62
C GLN A 138 5.47 -16.98 -3.76
N PRO A 139 6.80 -17.04 -3.50
CA PRO A 139 7.80 -16.82 -4.53
C PRO A 139 7.61 -17.73 -5.75
N THR A 140 7.78 -17.17 -6.95
CA THR A 140 7.63 -17.90 -8.22
C THR A 140 8.89 -18.66 -8.63
N GLY A 141 10.00 -18.49 -7.90
CA GLY A 141 11.31 -19.05 -8.21
C GLY A 141 12.12 -18.29 -9.27
N LYS A 142 11.58 -17.17 -9.80
CA LYS A 142 12.26 -16.26 -10.75
C LYS A 142 12.27 -14.83 -10.25
N ASP A 143 12.63 -14.63 -8.99
CA ASP A 143 12.64 -13.32 -8.31
C ASP A 143 11.27 -12.66 -8.11
N GLY A 144 10.19 -13.27 -8.64
CA GLY A 144 8.83 -12.80 -8.40
C GLY A 144 8.27 -13.31 -7.08
N GLY A 145 7.41 -12.50 -6.47
CA GLY A 145 6.80 -12.77 -5.17
C GLY A 145 6.59 -11.50 -4.37
N CYS A 146 6.07 -11.66 -3.17
CA CYS A 146 5.84 -10.55 -2.28
C CYS A 146 7.15 -9.93 -1.77
N THR A 147 7.28 -8.62 -1.98
CA THR A 147 8.34 -7.82 -1.36
C THR A 147 8.02 -7.65 0.11
N GLY A 148 6.80 -7.22 0.42
CA GLY A 148 6.29 -7.04 1.77
C GLY A 148 4.86 -6.51 1.83
N ASP A 149 4.30 -6.45 3.02
CA ASP A 149 2.95 -5.93 3.25
C ASP A 149 2.91 -4.43 2.97
N ILE A 150 3.84 -3.67 3.54
CA ILE A 150 3.97 -2.22 3.34
C ILE A 150 5.34 -1.89 2.75
N ASN A 151 5.35 -1.40 1.51
CA ASN A 151 6.58 -1.08 0.80
C ASN A 151 6.70 0.42 0.62
N LEU A 152 7.57 1.07 1.39
CA LEU A 152 8.00 2.44 1.15
C LEU A 152 9.33 2.41 0.41
N LEU A 153 9.34 2.85 -0.85
CA LEU A 153 10.50 2.76 -1.74
C LEU A 153 10.74 4.11 -2.43
N GLY A 154 11.90 4.73 -2.21
CA GLY A 154 12.22 6.04 -2.81
C GLY A 154 12.63 5.97 -4.28
N ASP A 155 11.78 5.43 -5.15
CA ASP A 155 12.09 5.21 -6.57
C ASP A 155 11.93 6.49 -7.42
N PHE A 156 10.84 7.23 -7.22
CA PHE A 156 10.48 8.40 -8.05
C PHE A 156 10.50 9.74 -7.31
N ALA A 157 10.37 9.72 -5.99
CA ALA A 157 10.55 10.88 -5.11
C ALA A 157 11.00 10.43 -3.71
N PRO A 158 11.47 11.35 -2.84
CA PRO A 158 11.67 11.03 -1.42
C PRO A 158 10.37 10.52 -0.77
N VAL A 159 10.51 9.53 0.12
CA VAL A 159 9.43 9.11 1.02
C VAL A 159 9.44 10.04 2.23
N SER A 160 8.37 10.79 2.44
CA SER A 160 8.35 11.83 3.46
C SER A 160 6.97 11.99 4.10
N HIS A 161 6.87 12.20 5.41
CA HIS A 161 5.57 12.41 6.10
C HIS A 161 4.58 11.25 5.88
N VAL A 162 5.00 10.05 6.31
CA VAL A 162 4.20 8.82 6.26
C VAL A 162 3.87 8.39 7.67
N THR A 163 2.59 8.16 7.97
CA THR A 163 2.14 7.65 9.26
C THR A 163 1.49 6.28 9.08
N ILE A 164 2.04 5.27 9.73
CA ILE A 164 1.56 3.88 9.72
C ILE A 164 1.24 3.54 11.17
N THR A 165 -0.05 3.59 11.53
CA THR A 165 -0.52 3.45 12.91
C THR A 165 -1.56 2.35 13.09
N GLY A 166 -1.36 1.48 14.07
CA GLY A 166 -2.39 0.52 14.50
C GLY A 166 -2.76 -0.55 13.47
N ASN A 167 -1.91 -0.80 12.48
CA ASN A 167 -2.16 -1.81 11.45
C ASN A 167 -1.73 -3.21 11.92
N LEU A 168 -2.37 -4.24 11.37
CA LEU A 168 -1.90 -5.63 11.40
C LEU A 168 -1.15 -5.93 10.10
N LEU A 169 0.10 -6.35 10.22
CA LEU A 169 0.91 -6.87 9.12
C LEU A 169 1.00 -8.39 9.27
N ALA A 170 0.38 -9.11 8.33
CA ALA A 170 0.19 -10.55 8.40
C ALA A 170 1.44 -11.31 7.91
N ALA A 171 1.72 -12.44 8.53
CA ALA A 171 2.95 -13.16 8.25
C ALA A 171 2.86 -13.94 6.94
N ASN A 172 3.82 -13.70 6.06
CA ASN A 172 4.08 -14.56 4.93
C ASN A 172 5.58 -14.82 4.84
N VAL A 173 5.99 -16.07 5.12
CA VAL A 173 7.40 -16.48 5.09
C VAL A 173 8.02 -16.42 3.68
N GLY A 174 7.17 -16.30 2.65
CA GLY A 174 7.57 -16.02 1.27
C GLY A 174 7.84 -14.55 0.98
N ASN A 175 7.43 -13.61 1.84
CA ASN A 175 7.79 -12.20 1.73
C ASN A 175 9.29 -12.02 1.97
N SER A 176 9.88 -10.96 1.41
CA SER A 176 11.24 -10.57 1.82
C SER A 176 11.22 -10.03 3.26
N TYR A 177 10.50 -8.94 3.49
CA TYR A 177 10.25 -8.37 4.81
C TYR A 177 8.76 -8.04 4.92
N CYS A 178 8.21 -7.85 6.13
CA CYS A 178 6.83 -7.37 6.23
C CYS A 178 6.71 -5.88 5.90
N THR A 179 7.72 -5.09 6.20
CA THR A 179 7.70 -3.67 5.88
C THR A 179 9.06 -3.11 5.49
N TYR A 180 9.03 -2.11 4.62
CA TYR A 180 10.18 -1.28 4.26
C TYR A 180 9.97 0.18 4.72
N GLY A 181 10.97 0.75 5.38
CA GLY A 181 10.90 2.09 5.97
C GLY A 181 11.20 3.26 5.03
N GLY A 182 11.73 2.99 3.83
CA GLY A 182 12.01 4.00 2.80
C GLY A 182 13.43 4.58 2.79
N ASP A 183 14.29 4.28 3.77
CA ASP A 183 15.70 4.71 3.80
C ASP A 183 16.61 3.58 3.26
N ALA A 184 16.84 3.58 1.95
CA ALA A 184 17.57 2.51 1.27
C ALA A 184 18.57 3.09 0.26
N SER A 185 19.87 2.84 0.50
CA SER A 185 20.96 3.35 -0.36
C SER A 185 20.91 2.91 -1.82
N SER A 186 20.21 1.80 -2.13
CA SER A 186 20.02 1.31 -3.49
C SER A 186 18.97 2.11 -4.28
N LYS A 187 18.18 2.97 -3.62
CA LYS A 187 17.10 3.75 -4.23
C LYS A 187 17.60 5.10 -4.72
N LYS A 188 16.91 5.66 -5.73
CA LYS A 188 17.25 6.95 -6.34
C LYS A 188 17.10 8.11 -5.34
N PHE A 189 16.10 8.02 -4.46
CA PHE A 189 15.87 8.93 -3.34
C PHE A 189 16.07 8.15 -2.05
N PRO A 190 17.33 7.97 -1.60
CA PRO A 190 17.69 6.95 -0.63
C PRO A 190 17.33 7.30 0.82
N HIS A 191 16.85 8.51 1.10
CA HIS A 191 16.61 8.98 2.45
C HIS A 191 15.13 9.29 2.65
N ALA A 192 14.57 8.72 3.73
CA ALA A 192 13.21 8.98 4.16
C ALA A 192 13.18 9.84 5.43
N ASP A 193 12.18 10.70 5.54
CA ASP A 193 12.01 11.61 6.68
C ASP A 193 10.55 11.65 7.16
N ASN A 194 10.34 11.93 8.44
CA ASN A 194 9.02 11.98 9.04
C ASN A 194 8.18 10.71 8.78
N VAL A 195 8.84 9.54 8.76
CA VAL A 195 8.18 8.23 8.66
C VAL A 195 7.95 7.69 10.07
N VAL A 196 6.68 7.52 10.42
CA VAL A 196 6.24 7.11 11.76
C VAL A 196 5.53 5.77 11.69
N TYR A 197 6.13 4.75 12.32
CA TYR A 197 5.48 3.47 12.62
C TYR A 197 5.11 3.45 14.10
N ARG A 198 3.82 3.36 14.40
CA ARG A 198 3.32 3.40 15.77
C ARG A 198 2.23 2.36 16.03
N ASP A 199 2.31 1.69 17.18
CA ASP A 199 1.24 0.81 17.69
C ASP A 199 0.81 -0.29 16.67
N ASN A 200 1.66 -0.68 15.72
CA ASN A 200 1.34 -1.74 14.76
C ASN A 200 1.62 -3.13 15.35
N VAL A 201 0.89 -4.13 14.85
CA VAL A 201 1.07 -5.54 15.20
C VAL A 201 1.64 -6.29 14.00
N PHE A 202 2.70 -7.06 14.22
CA PHE A 202 3.33 -7.93 13.24
C PHE A 202 3.01 -9.38 13.64
N GLU A 203 2.42 -10.14 12.74
CA GLU A 203 2.23 -11.58 12.96
C GLU A 203 3.58 -12.31 12.84
N ARG A 204 3.78 -13.38 13.62
CA ARG A 204 4.92 -14.28 13.44
C ARG A 204 4.53 -15.49 12.60
N GLY A 205 5.21 -15.65 11.48
CA GLY A 205 5.15 -16.83 10.65
C GLY A 205 5.84 -18.03 11.30
N THR A 206 5.81 -19.15 10.58
CA THR A 206 6.40 -20.43 11.03
C THR A 206 7.92 -20.39 11.23
N ASN A 207 8.60 -19.39 10.68
CA ASN A 207 10.03 -19.13 10.87
C ASN A 207 10.31 -18.23 12.10
N GLY A 208 9.29 -17.84 12.86
CA GLY A 208 9.41 -16.93 14.00
C GLY A 208 9.62 -15.46 13.62
N MET A 209 9.52 -15.14 12.33
CA MET A 209 9.63 -13.79 11.76
C MET A 209 8.34 -13.48 10.99
N CYS A 210 8.13 -12.23 10.61
CA CYS A 210 6.98 -11.85 9.79
C CYS A 210 7.22 -12.20 8.30
N GLY A 211 8.30 -11.66 7.72
CA GLY A 211 8.81 -12.06 6.40
C GLY A 211 9.92 -13.11 6.47
N GLY A 212 10.41 -13.53 5.31
CA GLY A 212 11.50 -14.50 5.16
C GLY A 212 12.85 -14.02 5.68
N TYR A 213 13.14 -12.72 5.59
CA TYR A 213 14.40 -12.12 6.07
C TYR A 213 14.24 -11.31 7.37
N GLY A 214 13.01 -10.98 7.76
CA GLY A 214 12.72 -10.27 9.00
C GLY A 214 11.42 -9.48 8.96
N PRO A 215 11.09 -8.75 10.03
CA PRO A 215 9.90 -7.91 10.08
C PRO A 215 10.06 -6.58 9.32
N VAL A 216 11.26 -6.00 9.34
CA VAL A 216 11.53 -4.62 8.91
C VAL A 216 12.84 -4.58 8.14
N SER A 217 12.89 -3.74 7.11
CA SER A 217 14.11 -3.31 6.44
C SER A 217 14.04 -1.81 6.16
N SER A 218 15.18 -1.15 5.98
CA SER A 218 15.29 0.21 5.45
C SER A 218 14.57 1.26 6.28
N PHE A 219 14.56 1.11 7.60
CA PHE A 219 14.04 2.10 8.54
C PHE A 219 15.15 2.71 9.39
N ASN A 220 15.55 3.94 9.01
CA ASN A 220 16.54 4.73 9.73
C ASN A 220 15.89 5.41 10.94
N ASP A 221 16.04 4.81 12.12
CA ASP A 221 15.50 5.29 13.40
C ASP A 221 16.17 6.58 13.92
N ARG A 222 17.25 7.01 13.28
CA ARG A 222 17.92 8.31 13.51
C ARG A 222 17.59 9.34 12.43
N GLY A 223 16.80 8.96 11.43
CA GLY A 223 16.38 9.84 10.35
C GLY A 223 15.53 11.01 10.87
N PRO A 224 15.57 12.18 10.22
CA PRO A 224 14.84 13.36 10.68
C PRO A 224 13.33 13.10 10.80
N GLY A 225 12.80 13.20 12.02
CA GLY A 225 11.37 13.00 12.29
C GLY A 225 10.88 11.55 12.18
N ASN A 226 11.76 10.60 11.87
CA ASN A 226 11.40 9.19 11.86
C ASN A 226 11.14 8.71 13.29
N LEU A 227 10.13 7.86 13.46
CA LEU A 227 9.76 7.35 14.77
C LEU A 227 9.27 5.91 14.67
N TRP A 228 9.86 5.03 15.46
CA TRP A 228 9.40 3.67 15.68
C TRP A 228 9.02 3.50 17.14
N VAL A 229 7.73 3.29 17.42
CA VAL A 229 7.24 3.26 18.80
C VAL A 229 6.10 2.27 18.97
N ASN A 230 6.15 1.47 20.05
CA ASN A 230 5.09 0.52 20.42
C ASN A 230 4.66 -0.47 19.33
N ASN A 231 5.51 -0.75 18.34
CA ASN A 231 5.24 -1.83 17.39
C ASN A 231 5.55 -3.17 18.09
N THR A 232 4.61 -4.10 17.99
CA THR A 232 4.65 -5.37 18.72
C THR A 232 4.42 -6.55 17.79
N TRP A 233 4.89 -7.70 18.22
CA TRP A 233 4.48 -8.97 17.67
C TRP A 233 3.07 -9.32 18.17
N ASP A 234 2.41 -10.26 17.50
CA ASP A 234 1.12 -10.85 17.90
C ASP A 234 1.10 -11.43 19.33
N ASP A 235 2.26 -11.81 19.89
CA ASP A 235 2.44 -12.23 21.28
C ASP A 235 2.68 -11.07 22.27
N GLY A 236 2.65 -9.83 21.78
CA GLY A 236 2.87 -8.60 22.55
C GLY A 236 4.34 -8.22 22.79
N GLN A 237 5.31 -9.02 22.33
CA GLN A 237 6.73 -8.66 22.45
C GLN A 237 7.08 -7.49 21.51
N PRO A 238 8.04 -6.61 21.85
CA PRO A 238 8.43 -5.52 20.96
C PRO A 238 9.04 -6.00 19.63
N VAL A 239 8.73 -5.29 18.55
CA VAL A 239 9.46 -5.39 17.27
C VAL A 239 10.52 -4.30 17.23
N VAL A 240 11.76 -4.67 16.95
CA VAL A 240 12.89 -3.74 16.80
C VAL A 240 12.99 -3.32 15.33
N PRO A 241 13.13 -2.02 15.01
CA PRO A 241 13.33 -1.58 13.63
C PRO A 241 14.69 -2.06 13.10
N ALA A 242 14.83 -2.08 11.78
CA ALA A 242 16.09 -2.39 11.11
C ALA A 242 16.26 -1.55 9.83
N ASP A 243 17.51 -1.19 9.56
CA ASP A 243 18.00 -0.60 8.30
C ASP A 243 18.23 -1.68 7.24
#